data_AF-A0A0B4BFE6-F1
#
_entry.id   AF-A0A0B4BFE6-F1
#
_cell.length_a   1.000
_cell.length_b   1.000
_cell.length_c   1.000
_cell.angle_alpha   90.00
_cell.angle_beta   90.00
_cell.angle_gamma   90.00
#
_symmetry.space_group_name_H-M   'P 1'
#
loop_
_entity.id
_entity.type
_entity.pdbx_description
1 polymer ?
#
loop_
_entity_poly.entity_id
_entity_poly.type
_entity_poly.pdbx_seq_one_letter_code
_entity_poly.pdbx_strand_id
1 'polypeptide(L)' 'MEQARVEPAVVGQFHTFGEAGVAYEVVEELDDHTVKIRVVETGETLDYDRDQLAADPLA' A
#
# COMPACT_ATOMS: atom_id res chain seq x y z
N MET A 1 11.90 -9.45 26.82
CA MET A 1 10.71 -8.68 26.40
C MET A 1 10.97 -8.29 24.96
N GLU A 2 10.40 -9.04 24.03
CA GLU A 2 10.53 -8.75 22.60
C GLU A 2 9.68 -7.49 22.34
N GLN A 3 10.33 -6.37 22.02
CA GLN A 3 9.62 -5.18 21.58
C GLN A 3 8.98 -5.54 20.25
N ALA A 4 7.68 -5.79 20.23
CA ALA A 4 6.91 -5.86 19.00
C ALA A 4 7.11 -4.52 18.30
N ARG A 5 7.95 -4.52 17.26
CA ARG A 5 8.13 -3.38 16.38
C ARG A 5 6.77 -3.16 15.73
N VAL A 6 6.01 -2.21 16.24
CA VAL A 6 4.76 -1.81 15.59
C VAL A 6 5.20 -1.03 14.37
N GLU A 7 5.37 -1.73 13.27
CA GLU A 7 5.54 -1.09 11.98
C GLU A 7 4.30 -0.23 11.73
N PRO A 8 4.46 0.99 11.18
CA PRO A 8 3.32 1.84 10.91
C PRO A 8 2.38 1.09 9.96
N ALA A 9 1.15 0.86 10.41
CA ALA A 9 0.14 0.24 9.59
C ALA A 9 -0.04 1.06 8.30
N VAL A 10 0.19 0.41 7.16
CA VAL A 10 0.03 1.06 5.84
C VAL A 10 -1.40 0.93 5.33
N VAL A 11 -2.19 0.03 5.92
CA VAL A 11 -3.62 -0.11 5.61
C VAL A 11 -4.36 1.21 5.84
N GLY A 12 -5.14 1.62 4.84
CA GLY A 12 -5.89 2.87 4.79
C GLY A 12 -5.09 4.05 4.23
N GLN A 13 -3.82 3.87 3.87
CA GLN A 13 -3.06 4.91 3.16
C GLN A 13 -3.44 4.93 1.68
N PHE A 14 -3.41 6.13 1.11
CA PHE A 14 -3.66 6.38 -0.31
C PHE A 14 -2.36 6.82 -0.98
N HIS A 15 -2.03 6.15 -2.06
CA HIS A 15 -0.84 6.42 -2.87
C HIS A 15 -1.25 6.55 -4.33
N THR A 16 -0.35 7.04 -5.17
CA THR A 16 -0.50 7.02 -6.63
C THR A 16 0.60 6.19 -7.25
N PHE A 17 0.29 5.46 -8.33
CA PHE A 17 1.33 4.72 -9.08
C PHE A 17 2.30 5.71 -9.76
N GLY A 18 3.43 6.00 -9.12
CA GLY A 18 4.31 7.10 -9.51
C GLY A 18 3.64 8.48 -9.47
N GLU A 19 4.29 9.47 -10.07
CA GLU A 19 3.89 10.89 -10.00
C GLU A 19 2.64 11.24 -10.83
N ALA A 20 2.32 10.46 -11.87
CA ALA A 20 1.23 10.74 -12.81
C ALA A 20 0.25 9.57 -12.99
N GLY A 21 0.35 8.53 -12.14
CA GLY A 21 -0.53 7.37 -12.25
C GLY A 21 -1.82 7.51 -11.46
N VAL A 22 -2.58 6.42 -11.46
CA VAL A 22 -3.89 6.35 -10.81
C VAL A 22 -3.73 6.20 -9.30
N ALA A 23 -4.69 6.73 -8.54
CA ALA A 23 -4.70 6.59 -7.09
C ALA A 23 -5.17 5.19 -6.66
N TYR A 24 -4.58 4.67 -5.59
CA TYR A 24 -4.95 3.41 -4.97
C TYR A 24 -4.90 3.51 -3.44
N GLU A 25 -5.68 2.66 -2.78
CA GLU A 25 -5.76 2.53 -1.32
C GLU A 25 -5.15 1.20 -0.89
N VAL A 26 -4.36 1.17 0.18
CA VAL A 26 -3.93 -0.08 0.79
C VAL A 26 -5.06 -0.64 1.64
N VAL A 27 -5.56 -1.83 1.32
CA VAL A 27 -6.72 -2.43 2.00
C VAL A 27 -6.35 -3.60 2.91
N GLU A 28 -5.19 -4.22 2.71
CA GLU A 28 -4.73 -5.37 3.51
C GLU A 28 -3.20 -5.47 3.46
N GLU A 29 -2.56 -5.87 4.55
CA GLU A 29 -1.15 -6.31 4.55
C GLU A 29 -1.17 -7.84 4.51
N LEU A 30 -0.63 -8.45 3.45
CA LEU A 30 -0.63 -9.90 3.30
C LEU A 30 0.57 -10.51 4.04
N ASP A 31 1.76 -9.94 3.81
CA ASP A 31 3.03 -10.36 4.38
C ASP A 31 3.98 -9.14 4.46
N ASP A 32 5.22 -9.33 4.92
CA ASP A 32 6.23 -8.27 5.03
C ASP A 32 6.58 -7.58 3.70
N HIS A 33 6.33 -8.23 2.56
CA HIS A 33 6.69 -7.74 1.22
C HIS A 33 5.50 -7.39 0.33
N THR A 34 4.29 -7.84 0.69
CA THR A 34 3.13 -7.76 -0.19
C THR A 34 1.95 -7.16 0.54
N VAL A 35 1.31 -6.18 -0.09
CA VAL A 35 0.08 -5.56 0.37
C VAL A 35 -1.01 -5.76 -0.67
N LYS A 36 -2.26 -5.85 -0.26
CA LYS A 36 -3.38 -5.75 -1.19
C LYS A 36 -3.79 -4.29 -1.30
N ILE A 37 -3.87 -3.81 -2.53
CA ILE A 37 -4.35 -2.46 -2.83
C ILE A 37 -5.67 -2.52 -3.57
N ARG A 38 -6.41 -1.42 -3.52
CA ARG A 38 -7.60 -1.18 -4.32
C ARG A 38 -7.40 0.07 -5.18
N VAL A 39 -7.46 -0.08 -6.49
CA VAL A 39 -7.40 1.06 -7.41
C VAL A 39 -8.68 1.87 -7.28
N VAL A 40 -8.57 3.18 -7.01
CA VAL A 40 -9.73 4.03 -6.71
C VAL A 40 -10.64 4.20 -7.93
N GLU A 41 -10.06 4.29 -9.12
CA GLU A 41 -10.83 4.54 -10.36
C GLU A 41 -11.64 3.33 -10.83
N THR A 42 -11.08 2.12 -10.72
CA THR A 42 -11.71 0.89 -11.22
C THR A 42 -12.37 0.08 -10.13
N GLY A 43 -11.99 0.30 -8.87
CA GLY A 43 -12.38 -0.51 -7.73
C GLY A 43 -11.73 -1.90 -7.69
N GLU A 44 -10.80 -2.20 -8.61
CA GLU A 44 -10.09 -3.48 -8.69
C GLU A 44 -9.12 -3.63 -7.52
N THR A 45 -9.06 -4.84 -6.96
CA THR A 45 -8.10 -5.19 -5.91
C THR A 45 -7.01 -6.09 -6.48
N LEU A 46 -5.76 -5.75 -6.21
CA LEU A 46 -4.60 -6.54 -6.63
C LEU A 46 -3.54 -6.57 -5.53
N ASP A 47 -2.65 -7.56 -5.64
CA ASP A 47 -1.47 -7.68 -4.78
C ASP A 47 -0.38 -6.76 -5.32
N TYR A 48 0.24 -6.01 -4.42
CA TYR A 48 1.21 -4.97 -4.73
C TYR A 48 2.43 -5.07 -3.81
N ASP A 49 3.58 -4.69 -4.36
CA ASP A 49 4.86 -4.80 -3.69
C ASP A 49 5.06 -3.65 -2.70
N ARG A 50 5.45 -3.98 -1.47
CA ARG A 50 5.61 -3.00 -0.37
C ARG A 50 6.78 -2.04 -0.62
N ASP A 51 7.85 -2.51 -1.27
CA ASP A 51 8.99 -1.65 -1.62
C ASP A 51 8.59 -0.64 -2.72
N GLN A 52 7.75 -1.04 -3.68
CA GLN A 52 7.17 -0.11 -4.65
C GLN A 52 6.23 0.91 -3.99
N LEU A 53 5.37 0.47 -3.07
CA LEU A 53 4.50 1.35 -2.29
C LEU A 53 5.30 2.43 -1.54
N ALA A 54 6.45 2.06 -0.96
CA ALA A 54 7.32 3.00 -0.26
C ALA A 54 7.98 4.04 -1.20
N ALA A 55 8.08 3.74 -2.49
CA ALA A 55 8.59 4.66 -3.51
C ALA A 55 7.49 5.54 -4.13
N ASP A 56 6.23 5.06 -4.10
CA ASP A 56 5.08 5.80 -4.61
C ASP A 56 4.69 6.97 -3.70
N PRO A 57 4.42 8.16 -4.27
CA PRO A 57 4.04 9.32 -3.48
C PRO A 57 2.66 9.12 -2.84
N LEU A 58 2.50 9.73 -1.66
CA LEU A 58 1.20 9.84 -1.01
C LEU A 58 0.29 10.76 -1.85
N ALA A 59 -0.97 10.32 -2.03
CA ALA A 59 -1.99 11.04 -2.80
C ALA A 59 -2.62 12.21 -2.02
#